data_AF-A0A2I0A9Q5-F1
#
_entry.id   AF-A0A2I0A9Q5-F1
#
_cell.length_a   1.000
_cell.length_b   1.000
_cell.length_c   1.000
_cell.angle_alpha   90.00
_cell.angle_beta   90.00
_cell.angle_gamma   90.00
#
_symmetry.space_group_name_H-M   'P 1'
#
loop_
_entity.id
_entity.type
_entity.pdbx_description
1 polymer ?
#
loop_
_entity_poly.entity_id
_entity_poly.type
_entity_poly.pdbx_seq_one_letter_code
_entity_poly.pdbx_strand_id
1 'polypeptide(L)'
;MPPPKGLAGVIDQTRGLLDYVEKHCAPAVYTSELKYICVAGRYIQGARLINNTDLDIRDTSSKNEESSKSAYENSSTSGTAVPTIRARFIGQGYKQVCGKADVWGDGVVPEISAHLDGALNISLDGAYHSPVGSDDMLRPWYGSPSVIHQWVHHLLT
;
A
#
# COMPACT_ATOMS: atom_id res chain seq x y z
N MET A 1 -0.64 -0.66 12.36
CA MET A 1 -1.65 -0.45 13.42
C MET A 1 -2.96 0.03 12.81
N PRO A 2 -4.12 -0.43 13.31
CA PRO A 2 -5.40 0.10 12.88
C PRO A 2 -5.48 1.62 13.14
N PRO A 3 -6.23 2.39 12.32
CA PRO A 3 -6.40 3.84 12.54
C PRO A 3 -7.03 4.11 13.93
N PRO A 4 -7.07 5.32 14.52
CA PRO A 4 -7.77 5.59 15.78
C PRO A 4 -9.29 5.28 15.76
N LYS A 5 -9.91 4.89 16.89
CA LYS A 5 -11.36 4.60 16.96
C LYS A 5 -12.17 5.88 16.80
N GLY A 6 -13.34 5.78 16.15
CA GLY A 6 -14.30 6.89 16.07
C GLY A 6 -13.90 8.03 15.13
N LEU A 7 -12.97 7.80 14.19
CA LEU A 7 -12.64 8.80 13.18
C LEU A 7 -13.83 9.05 12.24
N ALA A 8 -14.24 10.32 12.15
CA ALA A 8 -15.34 10.73 11.29
C ALA A 8 -15.05 10.39 9.82
N GLY A 9 -16.01 9.74 9.15
CA GLY A 9 -15.93 9.41 7.72
C GLY A 9 -15.06 8.20 7.36
N VAL A 10 -14.61 7.41 8.35
CA VAL A 10 -13.88 6.15 8.12
C VAL A 10 -14.84 4.97 8.33
N ILE A 11 -15.21 4.28 7.26
CA ILE A 11 -15.89 2.98 7.33
C ILE A 11 -14.80 1.93 7.42
N ASP A 12 -14.38 1.63 8.65
CA ASP A 12 -13.26 0.73 8.87
C ASP A 12 -13.75 -0.74 8.86
N GLN A 13 -13.79 -1.32 7.65
CA GLN A 13 -14.15 -2.73 7.46
C GLN A 13 -13.17 -3.69 8.14
N THR A 14 -11.94 -3.24 8.37
CA THR A 14 -10.86 -4.05 8.94
C THR A 14 -10.77 -3.88 10.47
N ARG A 15 -11.22 -2.75 11.04
CA ARG A 15 -11.18 -2.48 12.50
C ARG A 15 -11.86 -3.54 13.30
N GLY A 16 -13.11 -3.84 12.93
CA GLY A 16 -13.94 -4.72 13.74
C GLY A 16 -13.27 -6.08 13.87
N LEU A 17 -12.65 -6.55 12.79
CA LEU A 17 -11.91 -7.80 12.73
C LEU A 17 -10.57 -7.71 13.49
N LEU A 18 -9.77 -6.67 13.26
CA LEU A 18 -8.47 -6.50 13.92
C LEU A 18 -8.61 -6.24 15.43
N ASP A 19 -9.50 -5.33 15.84
CA ASP A 19 -9.82 -5.09 17.26
C ASP A 19 -10.38 -6.35 17.92
N TYR A 20 -11.16 -7.16 17.20
CA TYR A 20 -11.69 -8.42 17.74
C TYR A 20 -10.54 -9.42 17.95
N VAL A 21 -9.67 -9.59 16.96
CA VAL A 21 -8.50 -10.47 17.04
C VAL A 21 -7.56 -10.02 18.16
N GLU A 22 -7.24 -8.72 18.26
CA GLU A 22 -6.40 -8.19 19.34
C GLU A 22 -6.98 -8.45 20.74
N LYS A 23 -8.31 -8.43 20.88
CA LYS A 23 -8.98 -8.65 22.17
C LYS A 23 -9.16 -10.11 22.54
N HIS A 24 -9.26 -11.02 21.56
CA HIS A 24 -9.72 -12.39 21.78
C HIS A 24 -8.71 -13.46 21.35
N CYS A 25 -7.65 -13.08 20.63
CA CYS A 25 -6.62 -14.00 20.17
C CYS A 25 -5.29 -13.74 20.87
N ALA A 26 -4.44 -14.77 20.93
CA ALA A 26 -3.06 -14.60 21.36
C ALA A 26 -2.30 -13.67 20.39
N PRO A 27 -1.35 -12.86 20.87
CA PRO A 27 -0.57 -11.97 20.02
C PRO A 27 0.27 -12.76 19.02
N ALA A 28 0.62 -12.12 17.91
CA ALA A 28 1.61 -12.68 17.01
C ALA A 28 2.96 -12.80 17.73
N VAL A 29 3.68 -13.88 17.45
CA VAL A 29 5.01 -14.15 18.03
C VAL A 29 5.97 -14.60 16.94
N TYR A 30 7.25 -14.28 17.11
CA TYR A 30 8.32 -14.79 16.27
C TYR A 30 9.37 -15.48 17.15
N THR A 31 9.16 -16.77 17.43
CA THR A 31 10.03 -17.61 18.26
C THR A 31 10.55 -18.80 17.45
N SER A 32 11.39 -19.64 18.06
CA SER A 32 11.82 -20.91 17.46
C SER A 32 10.69 -21.94 17.31
N GLU A 33 9.63 -21.81 18.10
CA GLU A 33 8.52 -22.77 18.16
C GLU A 33 7.36 -22.35 17.23
N LEU A 34 7.13 -21.04 17.10
CA LEU A 34 6.08 -20.49 16.24
C LEU A 34 6.51 -19.15 15.64
N LYS A 35 6.39 -19.04 14.32
CA LYS A 35 6.84 -17.87 13.55
C LYS A 35 5.67 -17.23 12.81
N TYR A 36 5.22 -16.08 13.30
CA TYR A 36 4.37 -15.17 12.54
C TYR A 36 5.26 -14.26 11.69
N ILE A 37 4.99 -14.23 10.39
CA ILE A 37 5.67 -13.37 9.43
C ILE A 37 4.60 -12.60 8.66
N CYS A 38 4.73 -11.28 8.64
CA CYS A 38 3.89 -10.40 7.84
C CYS A 38 4.73 -9.88 6.68
N VAL A 39 4.27 -10.12 5.46
CA VAL A 39 4.91 -9.63 4.23
C VAL A 39 3.98 -8.59 3.60
N ALA A 40 4.48 -7.37 3.42
CA ALA A 40 3.74 -6.26 2.89
C ALA A 40 4.44 -5.65 1.67
N GLY A 41 3.67 -5.25 0.67
CA GLY A 41 4.17 -4.65 -0.56
C GLY A 41 4.17 -3.14 -0.52
N ARG A 42 5.22 -2.53 -1.08
CA ARG A 42 5.33 -1.09 -1.38
C ARG A 42 5.37 -0.88 -2.88
N TYR A 43 4.26 -1.19 -3.54
CA TYR A 43 4.13 -1.06 -4.99
C TYR A 43 3.78 0.36 -5.44
N ILE A 44 2.88 1.03 -4.70
CA ILE A 44 2.47 2.39 -5.03
C ILE A 44 2.15 3.18 -3.76
N GLN A 45 2.56 4.44 -3.74
CA GLN A 45 2.10 5.39 -2.74
C GLN A 45 0.76 5.98 -3.19
N GLY A 46 -0.26 5.84 -2.35
CA GLY A 46 -1.54 6.49 -2.58
C GLY A 46 -1.41 8.03 -2.49
N ALA A 47 -2.44 8.73 -2.92
CA ALA A 47 -2.51 10.18 -2.83
C ALA A 47 -3.91 10.67 -2.44
N ARG A 48 -3.96 11.85 -1.83
CA ARG A 48 -5.22 12.54 -1.51
C ARG A 48 -5.91 12.98 -2.81
N LEU A 49 -7.24 13.08 -2.80
CA LEU A 49 -7.95 13.77 -3.88
C LEU A 49 -7.61 15.27 -3.85
N ILE A 50 -7.70 15.93 -5.01
CA ILE A 50 -7.63 17.40 -5.06
C ILE A 50 -8.97 17.91 -4.55
N ASN A 51 -8.97 18.71 -3.48
CA ASN A 51 -10.18 19.41 -3.06
C ASN A 51 -10.39 20.63 -3.95
N ASN A 52 -11.63 20.98 -4.25
CA ASN A 52 -11.97 22.18 -5.04
C ASN A 52 -11.39 23.48 -4.46
N THR A 53 -11.03 23.51 -3.16
CA THR A 53 -10.39 24.65 -2.50
C THR A 53 -8.93 24.87 -2.91
N ASP A 54 -8.29 23.89 -3.55
CA ASP A 54 -6.89 23.97 -4.01
C ASP A 54 -6.78 24.30 -5.51
N LEU A 55 -7.91 24.51 -6.21
CA LEU A 55 -7.94 24.80 -7.65
C LEU A 55 -7.77 26.30 -7.99
N ASP A 56 -7.72 27.20 -7.01
CA ASP A 56 -7.59 28.65 -7.25
C ASP A 56 -6.17 29.13 -7.59
N ILE A 57 -5.21 28.23 -7.80
CA ILE A 57 -3.87 28.60 -8.28
C ILE A 57 -3.45 27.62 -9.37
N ARG A 58 -3.88 27.89 -10.61
CA ARG A 58 -3.15 27.74 -11.90
C ARG A 58 -4.15 27.68 -13.05
N ASP A 59 -4.72 28.82 -13.40
CA ASP A 59 -5.20 29.04 -14.77
C ASP A 59 -3.97 29.29 -15.66
N THR A 60 -3.49 28.23 -16.31
CA THR A 60 -2.68 28.35 -17.51
C THR A 60 -3.27 27.40 -18.54
N SER A 61 -4.17 27.98 -19.32
CA SER A 61 -4.68 27.50 -20.58
C SER A 61 -3.54 27.07 -21.53
N SER A 62 -3.53 25.78 -21.89
CA SER A 62 -3.04 25.34 -23.20
C SER A 62 -3.65 23.98 -23.54
N LYS A 63 -4.48 23.97 -24.58
CA LYS A 63 -4.99 22.79 -25.28
C LYS A 63 -3.81 21.98 -25.83
N ASN A 64 -3.89 20.65 -25.78
CA ASN A 64 -3.72 19.75 -26.93
C ASN A 64 -3.84 18.27 -26.54
N GLU A 65 -4.30 17.50 -27.53
CA GLU A 65 -4.86 16.15 -27.51
C GLU A 65 -3.82 15.01 -27.43
N GLU A 66 -4.33 13.84 -27.04
CA GLU A 66 -3.86 12.44 -27.17
C GLU A 66 -2.43 12.12 -27.65
N SER A 67 -1.72 11.28 -26.89
CA SER A 67 -1.59 9.85 -27.23
C SER A 67 -0.54 9.17 -26.33
N SER A 68 -0.94 7.99 -25.86
CA SER A 68 -0.17 6.93 -25.20
C SER A 68 1.30 6.80 -25.61
N LYS A 69 2.18 6.71 -24.60
CA LYS A 69 3.39 5.86 -24.61
C LYS A 69 3.90 5.62 -23.19
N SER A 70 4.24 4.36 -22.94
CA SER A 70 4.92 3.83 -21.78
C SER A 70 6.30 4.45 -21.57
N ALA A 71 6.65 4.80 -20.33
CA ALA A 71 8.03 4.90 -19.91
C ALA A 71 8.15 4.58 -18.42
N TYR A 72 8.99 3.59 -18.13
CA TYR A 72 9.68 3.46 -16.86
C TYR A 72 10.68 4.60 -16.74
N GLU A 73 10.63 5.36 -15.64
CA GLU A 73 11.75 6.21 -15.23
C GLU A 73 11.96 6.08 -13.72
N ASN A 74 13.09 5.46 -13.37
CA ASN A 74 13.73 5.64 -12.09
C ASN A 74 14.43 7.01 -12.11
N SER A 75 14.02 7.92 -11.25
CA SER A 75 14.88 9.03 -10.83
C SER A 75 14.54 9.45 -9.41
N SER A 76 15.49 9.16 -8.52
CA SER A 76 15.70 9.81 -7.24
C SER A 76 15.93 11.31 -7.45
N THR A 77 14.84 12.08 -7.43
CA THR A 77 14.91 13.55 -7.34
C THR A 77 13.74 14.05 -6.52
N SER A 78 14.02 14.75 -5.41
CA SER A 78 13.06 15.48 -4.59
C SER A 78 12.45 16.68 -5.34
N GLY A 79 11.65 16.41 -6.37
CA GLY A 79 10.62 17.30 -6.88
C GLY A 79 9.28 16.63 -6.60
N THR A 80 8.33 17.35 -6.00
CA THR A 80 6.97 16.82 -5.78
C THR A 80 6.28 16.60 -7.12
N ALA A 81 6.54 15.46 -7.74
CA ALA A 81 5.83 14.99 -8.92
C ALA A 81 4.33 14.96 -8.57
N VAL A 82 3.51 15.52 -9.46
CA VAL A 82 2.06 15.58 -9.25
C VAL A 82 1.53 14.15 -9.17
N PRO A 83 0.80 13.77 -8.11
CA PRO A 83 0.29 12.41 -7.99
C PRO A 83 -0.67 12.05 -9.13
N THR A 84 -0.46 10.87 -9.71
CA THR A 84 -1.28 10.34 -10.81
C THR A 84 -2.73 10.11 -10.38
N ILE A 85 -3.67 10.07 -11.35
CA ILE A 85 -5.09 9.72 -11.08
C ILE A 85 -5.18 8.34 -10.40
N ARG A 86 -4.34 7.39 -10.83
CA ARG A 86 -4.25 6.05 -10.24
C ARG A 86 -3.85 6.11 -8.76
N ALA A 87 -2.82 6.88 -8.42
CA ALA A 87 -2.40 7.06 -7.03
C ALA A 87 -3.51 7.67 -6.17
N ARG A 88 -4.28 8.60 -6.72
CA ARG A 88 -5.42 9.22 -6.01
C ARG A 88 -6.57 8.24 -5.77
N PHE A 89 -6.91 7.44 -6.77
CA PHE A 89 -7.94 6.39 -6.65
C PHE A 89 -7.55 5.36 -5.58
N ILE A 90 -6.32 4.83 -5.66
CA ILE A 90 -5.79 3.87 -4.67
C ILE A 90 -5.71 4.50 -3.28
N GLY A 91 -5.29 5.77 -3.18
CA GLY A 91 -5.27 6.51 -1.93
C GLY A 91 -6.65 6.61 -1.26
N GLN A 92 -7.75 6.66 -2.01
CA GLN A 92 -9.08 6.60 -1.39
C GLN A 92 -9.40 5.22 -0.80
N GLY A 93 -8.92 4.14 -1.42
CA GLY A 93 -8.99 2.80 -0.85
C GLY A 93 -8.18 2.72 0.45
N TYR A 94 -6.94 3.19 0.44
CA TYR A 94 -6.09 3.21 1.64
C TYR A 94 -6.68 4.06 2.75
N LYS A 95 -7.30 5.19 2.43
CA LYS A 95 -7.99 6.04 3.41
C LYS A 95 -9.14 5.32 4.08
N GLN A 96 -9.88 4.48 3.37
CA GLN A 96 -10.94 3.66 3.96
C GLN A 96 -10.38 2.62 4.94
N VAL A 97 -9.22 2.04 4.63
CA VAL A 97 -8.60 0.98 5.44
C VAL A 97 -7.82 1.52 6.65
N CYS A 98 -7.06 2.61 6.48
CA CYS A 98 -6.13 3.10 7.51
C CYS A 98 -6.30 4.59 7.85
N GLY A 99 -7.35 5.24 7.35
CA GLY A 99 -7.61 6.66 7.60
C GLY A 99 -6.70 7.64 6.85
N LYS A 100 -5.67 7.16 6.14
CA LYS A 100 -4.70 7.98 5.40
C LYS A 100 -4.64 7.57 3.92
N ALA A 101 -4.63 8.56 3.03
CA ALA A 101 -4.58 8.32 1.59
C ALA A 101 -3.15 8.29 1.05
N ASP A 102 -2.25 9.02 1.70
CA ASP A 102 -0.86 9.30 1.33
C ASP A 102 0.13 8.32 1.96
N VAL A 103 -0.16 7.01 1.84
CA VAL A 103 0.65 5.91 2.39
C VAL A 103 1.03 4.91 1.30
N TRP A 104 2.11 4.16 1.56
CA TRP A 104 2.53 3.05 0.70
C TRP A 104 1.63 1.83 0.89
N GLY A 105 1.51 1.04 -0.17
CA GLY A 105 0.87 -0.27 -0.14
C GLY A 105 1.04 -1.03 -1.44
N ASP A 106 0.38 -2.18 -1.53
CA ASP A 106 0.50 -3.14 -2.64
C ASP A 106 -0.50 -2.88 -3.79
N GLY A 107 -1.11 -1.68 -3.81
CA GLY A 107 -2.23 -1.30 -4.66
C GLY A 107 -3.63 -1.59 -4.11
N VAL A 108 -3.77 -2.37 -3.02
CA VAL A 108 -5.06 -2.69 -2.39
C VAL A 108 -5.02 -2.44 -0.88
N VAL A 109 -4.04 -3.01 -0.19
CA VAL A 109 -3.84 -2.89 1.25
C VAL A 109 -2.70 -1.92 1.54
N PRO A 110 -2.90 -0.90 2.39
CA PRO A 110 -1.80 -0.04 2.83
C PRO A 110 -0.88 -0.83 3.77
N GLU A 111 0.44 -0.64 3.62
CA GLU A 111 1.48 -1.38 4.34
C GLU A 111 1.28 -1.31 5.88
N ILE A 112 0.90 -0.15 6.39
CA ILE A 112 0.65 0.08 7.82
C ILE A 112 -0.44 -0.83 8.40
N SER A 113 -1.32 -1.36 7.55
CA SER A 113 -2.40 -2.28 7.91
C SER A 113 -2.05 -3.75 7.66
N ALA A 114 -0.90 -4.05 7.05
CA ALA A 114 -0.45 -5.41 6.76
C ALA A 114 0.48 -6.00 7.84
N HIS A 115 1.01 -5.16 8.74
CA HIS A 115 1.93 -5.55 9.80
C HIS A 115 1.24 -5.81 11.14
N LEU A 116 1.71 -6.82 11.86
CA LEU A 116 1.28 -7.17 13.21
C LEU A 116 2.42 -6.99 14.20
N ASP A 117 2.11 -6.44 15.37
CA ASP A 117 3.07 -6.34 16.47
C ASP A 117 3.42 -7.75 16.98
N GLY A 118 4.72 -8.02 17.17
CA GLY A 118 5.23 -9.33 17.60
C GLY A 118 5.53 -10.32 16.46
N ALA A 119 5.10 -10.03 15.23
CA ALA A 119 5.52 -10.77 14.04
C ALA A 119 6.86 -10.24 13.50
N LEU A 120 7.53 -11.04 12.65
CA LEU A 120 8.56 -10.53 11.75
C LEU A 120 7.87 -9.78 10.60
N ASN A 121 8.00 -8.46 10.56
CA ASN A 121 7.37 -7.60 9.56
C ASN A 121 8.37 -7.27 8.44
N ILE A 122 8.03 -7.58 7.19
CA ILE A 122 8.88 -7.42 6.00
C ILE A 122 8.15 -6.57 4.96
N SER A 123 8.79 -5.48 4.55
CA SER A 123 8.30 -4.60 3.49
C SER A 123 9.07 -4.85 2.20
N LEU A 124 8.37 -5.19 1.12
CA LEU A 124 8.95 -5.50 -0.18
C LEU A 124 8.62 -4.40 -1.19
N ASP A 125 9.64 -3.70 -1.67
CA ASP A 125 9.47 -2.65 -2.68
C ASP A 125 9.01 -3.25 -4.02
N GLY A 126 8.02 -2.61 -4.66
CA GLY A 126 7.49 -3.03 -5.95
C GLY A 126 6.55 -4.24 -5.93
N ALA A 127 6.33 -4.89 -4.78
CA ALA A 127 5.44 -6.06 -4.69
C ALA A 127 3.94 -5.64 -4.74
N TYR A 128 3.26 -6.06 -5.80
CA TYR A 128 1.84 -5.83 -6.04
C TYR A 128 0.95 -6.90 -5.36
N HIS A 129 -0.31 -6.55 -5.13
CA HIS A 129 -1.25 -7.34 -4.35
C HIS A 129 -1.55 -8.73 -4.92
N SER A 130 -1.81 -8.84 -6.23
CA SER A 130 -2.47 -10.02 -6.80
C SER A 130 -1.84 -10.48 -8.12
N PRO A 131 -2.04 -11.77 -8.49
CA PRO A 131 -1.58 -12.27 -9.79
C PRO A 131 -2.34 -11.61 -10.97
N VAL A 132 -3.49 -10.98 -10.69
CA VAL A 132 -4.33 -10.39 -11.73
C VAL A 132 -3.68 -9.11 -12.24
N GLY A 133 -3.15 -9.20 -13.46
CA GLY A 133 -2.41 -8.14 -14.13
C GLY A 133 -0.93 -8.07 -13.75
N SER A 134 -0.46 -8.83 -12.77
CA SER A 134 0.97 -8.90 -12.48
C SER A 134 1.76 -9.52 -13.64
N ASP A 135 3.05 -9.22 -13.68
CA ASP A 135 4.03 -9.95 -14.46
C ASP A 135 5.37 -9.90 -13.70
N ASP A 136 6.24 -10.88 -13.92
CA ASP A 136 7.43 -11.06 -13.08
C ASP A 136 8.50 -9.97 -13.24
N MET A 137 8.37 -9.09 -14.23
CA MET A 137 9.37 -8.08 -14.56
C MET A 137 8.94 -6.67 -14.16
N LEU A 138 7.74 -6.28 -14.56
CA LEU A 138 7.23 -4.91 -14.55
C LEU A 138 6.27 -4.64 -13.39
N ARG A 139 5.52 -5.67 -12.97
CA ARG A 139 4.60 -5.61 -11.82
C ARG A 139 4.61 -6.96 -11.09
N PRO A 140 5.72 -7.30 -10.41
CA PRO A 140 5.77 -8.55 -9.67
C PRO A 140 4.78 -8.52 -8.50
N TRP A 141 4.24 -9.67 -8.14
CA TRP A 141 3.33 -9.82 -6.99
C TRP A 141 3.95 -10.77 -5.96
N TYR A 142 3.30 -10.98 -4.81
CA TYR A 142 3.87 -11.81 -3.74
C TYR A 142 4.27 -13.24 -4.17
N GLY A 143 3.60 -13.78 -5.20
CA GLY A 143 3.91 -15.09 -5.77
C GLY A 143 4.94 -15.10 -6.90
N SER A 144 5.43 -13.93 -7.35
CA SER A 144 6.50 -13.86 -8.36
C SER A 144 7.80 -14.45 -7.79
N PRO A 145 8.58 -15.23 -8.57
CA PRO A 145 9.81 -15.87 -8.07
C PRO A 145 10.80 -14.89 -7.43
N SER A 146 10.97 -13.71 -8.04
CA SER A 146 11.84 -12.64 -7.53
C SER A 146 11.39 -12.07 -6.18
N VAL A 147 10.10 -12.16 -5.85
CA VAL A 147 9.52 -11.67 -4.59
C VAL A 147 9.54 -12.78 -3.54
N ILE A 148 9.17 -14.02 -3.91
CA ILE A 148 9.19 -15.19 -3.01
C ILE A 148 10.57 -15.37 -2.37
N HIS A 149 11.64 -15.29 -3.16
CA HIS A 149 13.00 -15.48 -2.67
C HIS A 149 13.41 -14.49 -1.57
N GLN A 150 12.78 -13.32 -1.50
CA GLN A 150 13.11 -12.30 -0.50
C GLN A 150 12.62 -12.63 0.91
N TRP A 151 11.61 -13.50 1.07
CA TRP A 151 11.00 -13.73 2.38
C TRP A 151 10.80 -15.21 2.74
N VAL A 152 10.70 -16.12 1.77
CA VAL A 152 10.34 -17.53 2.02
C VAL A 152 11.32 -18.27 2.94
N HIS A 153 12.59 -17.86 2.94
CA HIS A 153 13.63 -18.47 3.76
C HIS A 153 13.37 -18.32 5.27
N HIS A 154 12.57 -17.33 5.69
CA HIS A 154 12.14 -17.18 7.07
C HIS A 154 11.17 -18.28 7.55
N LEU A 155 10.53 -19.01 6.63
CA LEU A 155 9.67 -20.17 6.93
C LEU A 155 10.44 -21.49 7.01
N LEU A 156 11.63 -21.55 6.39
CA LEU A 156 12.41 -22.78 6.22
C LEU A 156 13.57 -22.90 7.22
N THR A 157 13.71 -21.90 8.08
CA THR A 157 14.66 -21.84 9.20
C THR A 157 13.89 -21.98 10.50
#